data_AF-A0AAD6PS45-F1
#
_entry.id   AF-A0AAD6PS45-F1
#
_cell.length_a   1.000
_cell.length_b   1.000
_cell.length_c   1.000
_cell.angle_alpha   90.00
_cell.angle_beta   90.00
_cell.angle_gamma   90.00
#
_symmetry.space_group_name_H-M   'P 1'
#
loop_
_entity.id
_entity.type
_entity.pdbx_description
1 polymer ?
#
loop_
_entity_poly.entity_id
_entity_poly.type
_entity_poly.pdbx_seq_one_letter_code
_entity_poly.pdbx_strand_id
1 'polypeptide(L)'
;MLLFVDTRGYHFDTLGSGNKYTWEHFCDMSDARVLAEQQIWAAVTEGAKNQAFNCTNGDVCTWKSLWGVLCEVFDVEFVAFEENDEKFDWLGMMKGKGKVWAEIVEKFGLFETKMEDITCLEALNVVLHFGFQHVCSMNKSRESGFLGFADTLKSIPMWVGRLRDMKIIR
;
A
#
# COMPACT_ATOMS: atom_id res chain seq x y z
N MET A 1 -6.13 1.36 0.89
CA MET A 1 -6.20 2.74 0.38
C MET A 1 -7.66 3.17 0.26
N LEU A 2 -8.38 3.26 1.39
CA LEU A 2 -9.83 3.50 1.40
C LEU A 2 -10.28 4.50 2.48
N LEU A 3 -9.37 5.36 2.96
CA LEU A 3 -9.64 6.23 4.11
C LEU A 3 -9.87 7.70 3.78
N PHE A 4 -10.23 8.03 2.54
CA PHE A 4 -10.32 9.44 2.18
C PHE A 4 -11.61 9.73 1.43
N VAL A 5 -12.67 9.96 2.20
CA VAL A 5 -13.86 10.66 1.69
C VAL A 5 -14.34 11.73 2.68
N ASP A 6 -13.94 12.95 2.35
CA ASP A 6 -14.60 14.27 2.51
C ASP A 6 -14.93 14.80 3.93
N THR A 7 -14.33 15.98 4.17
CA THR A 7 -14.50 17.05 5.16
C THR A 7 -15.92 17.47 5.63
N ARG A 8 -16.98 16.72 5.33
CA ARG A 8 -18.38 17.14 5.57
C ARG A 8 -19.30 16.08 6.17
N GLY A 9 -18.77 15.14 6.96
CA GLY A 9 -19.60 14.35 7.89
C GLY A 9 -19.23 12.89 8.11
N TYR A 10 -18.24 12.35 7.42
CA TYR A 10 -17.71 11.00 7.67
C TYR A 10 -16.27 11.14 8.16
N HIS A 11 -16.08 11.47 9.45
CA HIS A 11 -14.75 11.49 10.03
C HIS A 11 -14.18 10.07 10.07
N PHE A 12 -13.11 9.87 9.30
CA PHE A 12 -12.16 8.80 9.52
C PHE A 12 -10.92 9.47 10.12
N ASP A 13 -10.55 9.08 11.34
CA ASP A 13 -9.35 9.62 11.97
C ASP A 13 -8.13 9.23 11.13
N THR A 14 -7.36 10.22 10.66
CA THR A 14 -6.15 10.02 9.84
C THR A 14 -4.92 9.66 10.67
N LEU A 15 -5.15 9.11 11.87
CA LEU A 15 -4.13 8.77 12.85
C LEU A 15 -3.04 7.91 12.21
N GLY A 16 -1.78 8.23 12.50
CA GLY A 16 -0.66 7.40 12.06
C GLY A 16 -0.88 5.94 12.45
N SER A 17 -0.62 5.04 11.51
CA SER A 17 -1.13 3.68 11.56
C SER A 17 -0.09 2.65 12.00
N GLY A 18 -0.50 1.70 12.86
CA GLY A 18 0.29 0.52 13.21
C GLY A 18 0.96 0.61 14.57
N ASN A 19 2.14 0.02 14.70
CA ASN A 19 3.00 0.19 15.87
C ASN A 19 4.19 1.12 15.57
N LYS A 20 4.84 1.61 16.63
CA LYS A 20 6.03 2.48 16.52
C LYS A 20 7.13 1.89 15.66
N TYR A 21 7.34 0.57 15.74
CA TYR A 21 8.38 -0.10 14.99
C TYR A 21 8.13 0.04 13.48
N THR A 22 6.96 -0.37 13.02
CA THR A 22 6.56 -0.33 11.60
C THR A 22 6.50 1.11 11.09
N TRP A 23 6.05 2.05 11.92
CA TRP A 23 5.95 3.47 11.56
C TRP A 23 7.31 4.10 11.24
N GLU A 24 8.33 3.85 12.08
CA GLU A 24 9.63 4.53 12.04
C GLU A 24 10.70 3.78 11.24
N HIS A 25 10.58 2.46 11.07
CA HIS A 25 11.61 1.65 10.41
C HIS A 25 11.37 1.50 8.91
N PHE A 26 12.46 1.20 8.19
CA PHE A 26 12.40 1.00 6.75
C PHE A 26 11.59 -0.25 6.40
N CYS A 27 10.95 -0.22 5.25
CA CYS A 27 10.35 -1.35 4.57
C CYS A 27 10.60 -1.22 3.07
N ASP A 28 10.55 -2.34 2.35
CA ASP A 28 10.47 -2.34 0.91
C ASP A 28 9.06 -2.66 0.41
N MET A 29 8.83 -2.37 -0.87
CA MET A 29 7.58 -2.60 -1.58
C MET A 29 7.87 -3.28 -2.92
N SER A 30 6.84 -3.88 -3.50
CA SER A 30 6.91 -4.50 -4.84
C SER A 30 5.81 -3.92 -5.73
N ASP A 31 6.20 -3.05 -6.66
CA ASP A 31 5.33 -2.53 -7.70
C ASP A 31 4.95 -3.68 -8.65
N ALA A 32 3.66 -3.78 -8.99
CA ALA A 32 3.16 -4.85 -9.85
C ALA A 32 3.82 -4.87 -11.24
N ARG A 33 4.29 -3.72 -11.74
CA ARG A 33 5.03 -3.62 -13.01
C ARG A 33 6.42 -4.25 -12.88
N VAL A 34 7.15 -3.96 -11.81
CA VAL A 34 8.48 -4.56 -11.55
C VAL A 34 8.33 -6.09 -11.39
N LEU A 35 7.29 -6.53 -10.67
CA LEU A 35 6.99 -7.96 -10.54
C LEU A 35 6.71 -8.61 -11.89
N ALA A 36 5.86 -8.00 -12.72
CA ALA A 36 5.56 -8.51 -14.06
C ALA A 36 6.81 -8.55 -14.96
N GLU A 37 7.62 -7.48 -14.95
CA GLU A 37 8.88 -7.40 -15.69
C GLU A 37 9.86 -8.48 -15.24
N GLN A 38 9.99 -8.74 -13.93
CA GLN A 38 10.88 -9.77 -13.42
C GLN A 38 10.40 -11.18 -13.77
N GLN A 39 9.09 -11.44 -13.75
CA GLN A 39 8.53 -12.72 -14.19
C GLN A 39 8.78 -12.96 -15.69
N ILE A 40 8.57 -11.94 -16.54
CA ILE A 40 8.88 -12.01 -17.97
C ILE A 40 10.37 -12.26 -18.17
N TRP A 41 11.23 -11.49 -17.50
CA TRP A 41 12.68 -11.65 -17.56
C TRP A 41 13.11 -13.07 -17.17
N ALA A 42 12.58 -13.61 -16.06
CA ALA A 42 12.91 -14.95 -15.61
C ALA A 42 12.46 -16.04 -16.59
N ALA A 43 11.34 -15.83 -17.29
CA ALA A 43 10.82 -16.77 -18.28
C ALA A 43 11.67 -16.85 -19.56
N VAL A 44 12.35 -15.76 -19.94
CA VAL A 44 13.11 -15.68 -21.22
C VAL A 44 14.62 -15.68 -21.04
N THR A 45 15.13 -15.64 -19.80
CA THR A 45 16.57 -15.59 -19.50
C THR A 45 17.08 -16.98 -19.10
N GLU A 46 17.99 -17.55 -19.89
CA GLU A 46 18.53 -18.90 -19.63
C GLU A 46 19.13 -19.04 -18.22
N GLY A 47 19.90 -18.04 -17.78
CA GLY A 47 20.53 -18.01 -16.44
C GLY A 47 19.56 -17.84 -15.27
N ALA A 48 18.28 -17.51 -15.54
CA ALA A 48 17.26 -17.36 -14.51
C ALA A 48 16.43 -18.63 -14.28
N LYS A 49 16.58 -19.66 -15.12
CA LYS A 49 15.83 -20.92 -14.99
C LYS A 49 16.15 -21.63 -13.67
N ASN A 50 15.12 -22.21 -13.06
CA ASN A 50 15.20 -22.97 -11.80
C ASN A 50 15.82 -22.16 -10.64
N GLN A 51 15.66 -20.85 -10.64
CA GLN A 51 16.12 -19.97 -9.58
C GLN A 51 14.94 -19.33 -8.85
N ALA A 52 15.05 -19.26 -7.51
CA ALA A 52 14.22 -18.37 -6.71
C ALA A 52 14.90 -17.00 -6.62
N PHE A 53 14.13 -15.93 -6.88
CA PHE A 53 14.57 -14.54 -6.77
C PHE A 53 13.59 -13.77 -5.89
N ASN A 54 14.12 -12.88 -5.05
CA ASN A 54 13.30 -11.83 -4.45
C ASN A 54 12.89 -10.82 -5.53
N CYS A 55 11.80 -10.11 -5.31
CA CYS A 55 11.29 -9.07 -6.20
C CYS A 55 10.80 -7.88 -5.38
N THR A 56 11.60 -6.82 -5.32
CA THR A 56 11.24 -5.54 -4.68
C THR A 56 11.64 -4.38 -5.58
N ASN A 57 11.15 -3.18 -5.26
CA ASN A 57 11.38 -1.97 -6.04
C ASN A 57 12.84 -1.54 -6.09
N GLY A 58 13.67 -2.06 -5.18
CA GLY A 58 15.09 -1.76 -5.12
C GLY A 58 15.46 -0.53 -4.30
N ASP A 59 14.47 0.18 -3.76
CA ASP A 59 14.57 1.23 -2.76
C ASP A 59 13.89 0.80 -1.44
N VAL A 60 13.94 1.68 -0.43
CA VAL A 60 13.26 1.51 0.86
C VAL A 60 12.53 2.81 1.23
N CYS A 61 11.43 2.69 1.96
CA CYS A 61 10.69 3.81 2.53
C CYS A 61 10.31 3.53 3.98
N THR A 62 9.77 4.50 4.70
CA THR A 62 9.09 4.26 5.99
C THR A 62 7.59 4.36 5.81
N TRP A 63 6.81 3.69 6.66
CA TRP A 63 5.35 3.85 6.67
C TRP A 63 4.94 5.30 6.90
N LYS A 64 5.69 6.04 7.73
CA LYS A 64 5.53 7.49 7.89
C LYS A 64 5.60 8.25 6.56
N SER A 65 6.61 7.98 5.73
CA SER A 65 6.77 8.63 4.43
C SER A 65 5.66 8.24 3.44
N LEU A 66 5.28 6.96 3.42
CA LEU A 66 4.18 6.44 2.60
C LEU A 66 2.85 7.11 2.99
N TRP A 67 2.59 7.24 4.29
CA TRP A 67 1.39 7.90 4.81
C TRP A 67 1.33 9.38 4.41
N GLY A 68 2.46 10.09 4.47
CA GLY A 68 2.56 11.47 3.98
C GLY A 68 2.11 11.61 2.53
N VAL A 69 2.60 10.74 1.63
CA VAL A 69 2.20 10.74 0.22
C VAL A 69 0.71 10.43 0.05
N LEU A 70 0.16 9.49 0.83
CA LEU A 70 -1.28 9.22 0.79
C LEU A 70 -2.10 10.42 1.24
N CYS A 71 -1.73 11.09 2.33
CA CYS A 71 -2.39 12.31 2.79
C CYS A 71 -2.39 13.40 1.71
N GLU A 72 -1.26 13.61 1.04
CA GLU A 72 -1.16 14.57 -0.07
C GLU A 72 -2.05 14.19 -1.27
N VAL A 73 -2.01 12.93 -1.70
CA VAL A 73 -2.75 12.45 -2.89
C VAL A 73 -4.27 12.53 -2.71
N PHE A 74 -4.73 12.40 -1.48
CA PHE A 74 -6.14 12.41 -1.12
C PHE A 74 -6.61 13.71 -0.46
N ASP A 75 -5.73 14.70 -0.35
CA ASP A 75 -6.02 16.03 0.23
C ASP A 75 -6.62 15.94 1.63
N VAL A 76 -5.93 15.23 2.53
CA VAL A 76 -6.30 15.13 3.94
C VAL A 76 -5.16 15.52 4.87
N GLU A 77 -5.52 15.87 6.11
CA GLU A 77 -4.55 16.22 7.14
C GLU A 77 -3.68 15.02 7.51
N PHE A 78 -2.36 15.26 7.52
CA PHE A 78 -1.39 14.31 8.06
C PHE A 78 -1.40 14.38 9.58
N VAL A 79 -1.85 13.30 10.23
CA VAL A 79 -1.73 13.12 11.68
C VAL A 79 -0.64 12.09 11.93
N ALA A 80 0.38 12.49 12.69
CA ALA A 80 1.49 11.60 13.02
C ALA A 80 1.02 10.45 13.92
N PHE A 81 1.77 9.34 13.92
CA PHE A 81 1.57 8.28 14.89
C PHE A 81 1.80 8.81 16.30
N GLU A 82 0.84 8.58 17.18
CA GLU A 82 0.97 8.82 18.61
C GLU A 82 1.07 7.48 19.33
N GLU A 83 2.13 7.30 20.11
CA GLU A 83 2.31 6.10 20.91
C GLU A 83 1.31 6.15 22.08
N ASN A 84 0.29 5.30 22.03
CA ASN A 84 -0.64 5.08 23.12
C ASN A 84 -0.62 3.59 23.55
N ASP A 85 -1.07 3.31 24.77
CA ASP A 85 -1.08 1.95 25.33
C ASP A 85 -2.10 1.02 24.63
N GLU A 86 -2.97 1.57 23.78
CA GLU A 86 -3.96 0.83 23.01
C GLU A 86 -3.35 0.32 21.70
N LYS A 87 -3.53 -0.97 21.40
CA LYS A 87 -3.15 -1.48 20.09
C LYS A 87 -4.09 -0.87 19.05
N PHE A 88 -3.49 -0.24 18.06
CA PHE A 88 -4.21 0.32 16.92
C PHE A 88 -5.01 -0.78 16.17
N ASP A 89 -6.34 -0.65 16.14
CA ASP A 89 -7.25 -1.68 15.61
C ASP A 89 -7.89 -1.26 14.28
N TRP A 90 -7.20 -1.54 13.18
CA TRP A 90 -7.72 -1.28 11.82
C TRP A 90 -9.01 -2.02 11.52
N LEU A 91 -9.14 -3.26 12.00
CA LEU A 91 -10.30 -4.10 11.73
C LEU A 91 -11.53 -3.52 12.42
N GLY A 92 -11.38 -3.09 13.67
CA GLY A 92 -12.40 -2.37 14.43
C GLY A 92 -12.84 -1.07 13.76
N MET A 93 -11.89 -0.24 13.32
CA MET A 93 -12.18 1.05 12.66
C MET A 93 -12.96 0.89 11.35
N MET A 94 -12.66 -0.15 10.58
CA MET A 94 -13.30 -0.41 9.28
C MET A 94 -14.60 -1.23 9.41
N LYS A 95 -14.87 -1.80 10.60
CA LYS A 95 -16.07 -2.59 10.84
C LYS A 95 -17.33 -1.77 10.58
N GLY A 96 -18.21 -2.31 9.74
CA GLY A 96 -19.49 -1.68 9.41
C GLY A 96 -19.42 -0.52 8.41
N LYS A 97 -18.23 -0.19 7.88
CA LYS A 97 -18.07 0.87 6.88
C LYS A 97 -18.51 0.48 5.47
N GLY A 98 -18.93 -0.78 5.25
CA GLY A 98 -19.47 -1.24 3.97
C GLY A 98 -20.67 -0.43 3.46
N LYS A 99 -21.55 0.05 4.36
CA LYS A 99 -22.67 0.94 3.98
C LYS A 99 -22.19 2.31 3.49
N VAL A 100 -21.21 2.88 4.18
CA VAL A 100 -20.58 4.16 3.78
C VAL A 100 -19.94 4.01 2.41
N TRP A 101 -19.26 2.89 2.14
CA TRP A 101 -18.70 2.60 0.82
C TRP A 101 -19.78 2.50 -0.28
N ALA A 102 -20.90 1.82 -0.02
CA ALA A 102 -22.00 1.75 -0.97
C ALA A 102 -22.55 3.15 -1.33
N GLU A 103 -22.71 4.03 -0.33
CA GLU A 103 -23.11 5.43 -0.54
C GLU A 103 -22.09 6.21 -1.38
N ILE A 104 -20.79 5.98 -1.17
CA ILE A 104 -19.70 6.59 -1.96
C ILE A 104 -19.76 6.12 -3.42
N VAL A 105 -19.93 4.81 -3.63
CA VAL A 105 -20.02 4.21 -4.97
C VAL A 105 -21.18 4.82 -5.75
N GLU A 106 -22.37 4.89 -5.12
CA GLU A 106 -23.56 5.47 -5.74
C GLU A 106 -23.38 6.96 -6.03
N LYS A 107 -22.93 7.73 -5.03
CA LYS A 107 -22.78 9.19 -5.13
C LYS A 107 -21.81 9.63 -6.22
N PHE A 108 -20.73 8.87 -6.45
CA PHE A 108 -19.69 9.23 -7.40
C PHE A 108 -19.72 8.42 -8.70
N GLY A 109 -20.70 7.52 -8.87
CA GLY A 109 -20.82 6.69 -10.06
C GLY A 109 -19.59 5.80 -10.29
N LEU A 110 -19.06 5.24 -9.19
CA LEU A 110 -17.92 4.32 -9.21
C LEU A 110 -18.36 2.95 -9.72
N PHE A 111 -17.39 2.11 -10.07
CA PHE A 111 -17.64 0.71 -10.37
C PHE A 111 -18.23 0.01 -9.13
N GLU A 112 -19.29 -0.78 -9.34
CA GLU A 112 -20.01 -1.43 -8.25
C GLU A 112 -19.11 -2.46 -7.56
N THR A 113 -18.68 -2.15 -6.34
CA THR A 113 -17.77 -2.97 -5.54
C THR A 113 -18.26 -3.02 -4.10
N LYS A 114 -18.03 -4.14 -3.43
CA LYS A 114 -18.11 -4.18 -1.97
C LYS A 114 -16.74 -3.85 -1.39
N MET A 115 -16.72 -3.33 -0.16
CA MET A 115 -15.46 -2.98 0.50
C MET A 115 -14.54 -4.20 0.63
N GLU A 116 -15.12 -5.37 0.90
CA GLU A 116 -14.41 -6.64 1.05
C GLU A 116 -13.79 -7.13 -0.26
N ASP A 117 -14.29 -6.69 -1.42
CA ASP A 117 -13.75 -7.08 -2.74
C ASP A 117 -12.47 -6.29 -3.09
N ILE A 118 -12.28 -5.11 -2.50
CA ILE A 118 -11.21 -4.17 -2.83
C ILE A 118 -10.28 -3.85 -1.65
N THR A 119 -10.46 -4.55 -0.52
CA THR A 119 -9.60 -4.44 0.65
C THR A 119 -9.09 -5.80 1.11
N CYS A 120 -7.94 -5.79 1.76
CA CYS A 120 -7.42 -6.93 2.52
C CYS A 120 -6.99 -6.43 3.89
N LEU A 121 -7.99 -6.13 4.74
CA LEU A 121 -7.78 -5.43 6.00
C LEU A 121 -7.00 -6.29 7.00
N GLU A 122 -7.21 -7.60 7.00
CA GLU A 122 -6.51 -8.55 7.85
C GLU A 122 -5.01 -8.58 7.54
N ALA A 123 -4.65 -8.63 6.24
CA ALA A 123 -3.26 -8.59 5.83
C ALA A 123 -2.61 -7.24 6.16
N LEU A 124 -3.31 -6.13 5.91
CA LEU A 124 -2.82 -4.79 6.28
C LEU A 124 -2.61 -4.70 7.79
N ASN A 125 -3.55 -5.20 8.60
CA ASN A 125 -3.43 -5.20 10.05
C ASN A 125 -2.21 -6.00 10.52
N VAL A 126 -1.91 -7.15 9.91
CA VAL A 126 -0.69 -7.91 10.22
C VAL A 126 0.57 -7.11 9.88
N VAL A 127 0.63 -6.52 8.68
CA VAL A 127 1.80 -5.77 8.19
C VAL A 127 2.08 -4.55 9.09
N LEU A 128 1.04 -3.82 9.50
CA LEU A 128 1.15 -2.65 10.36
C LEU A 128 1.62 -2.97 11.80
N HIS A 129 1.64 -4.25 12.17
CA HIS A 129 2.04 -4.73 13.49
C HIS A 129 3.34 -5.55 13.47
N PHE A 130 4.13 -5.49 12.39
CA PHE A 130 5.43 -6.13 12.38
C PHE A 130 6.33 -5.59 13.51
N GLY A 131 7.07 -6.52 14.13
CA GLY A 131 8.11 -6.23 15.13
C GLY A 131 9.51 -6.50 14.60
N PHE A 132 9.66 -6.56 13.28
CA PHE A 132 10.91 -6.90 12.60
C PHE A 132 11.04 -6.13 11.28
N GLN A 133 12.28 -5.98 10.82
CA GLN A 133 12.64 -5.26 9.61
C GLN A 133 12.16 -6.02 8.37
N HIS A 134 11.20 -5.46 7.63
CA HIS A 134 10.65 -6.06 6.41
C HIS A 134 11.38 -5.54 5.17
N VAL A 135 12.56 -6.11 4.90
CA VAL A 135 13.38 -5.78 3.72
C VAL A 135 14.02 -7.04 3.13
N CYS A 136 14.11 -7.08 1.81
CA CYS A 136 14.66 -8.16 1.00
C CYS A 136 15.83 -7.66 0.14
N SER A 137 16.80 -8.53 -0.12
CA SER A 137 17.90 -8.21 -1.04
C SER A 137 17.52 -8.50 -2.49
N MET A 138 17.79 -7.53 -3.37
CA MET A 138 17.70 -7.68 -4.83
C MET A 138 19.04 -8.07 -5.49
N ASN A 139 20.10 -8.33 -4.71
CA ASN A 139 21.44 -8.57 -5.25
C ASN A 139 21.48 -9.75 -6.21
N LYS A 140 20.86 -10.89 -5.85
CA LYS A 140 20.82 -12.06 -6.73
C LYS A 140 20.19 -11.76 -8.09
N SER A 141 19.08 -11.01 -8.10
CA SER A 141 18.38 -10.60 -9.32
C SER A 141 19.28 -9.69 -10.18
N ARG A 142 19.94 -8.71 -9.55
CA ARG A 142 20.86 -7.77 -10.22
C ARG A 142 22.09 -8.45 -10.79
N GLU A 143 22.73 -9.32 -10.01
CA GLU A 143 23.87 -10.14 -10.44
C GLU A 143 23.51 -11.10 -11.58
N SER A 144 22.24 -11.51 -11.65
CA SER A 144 21.72 -12.34 -12.75
C SER A 144 21.27 -11.50 -13.97
N GLY A 145 21.35 -10.17 -13.90
CA GLY A 145 21.07 -9.27 -15.01
C GLY A 145 19.69 -8.58 -14.97
N PHE A 146 18.87 -8.78 -13.93
CA PHE A 146 17.63 -8.03 -13.75
C PHE A 146 17.89 -6.69 -13.05
N LEU A 147 17.71 -5.59 -13.80
CA LEU A 147 17.94 -4.23 -13.31
C LEU A 147 16.65 -3.39 -13.21
N GLY A 148 15.48 -4.04 -13.30
CA GLY A 148 14.19 -3.36 -13.12
C GLY A 148 14.06 -2.81 -11.71
N PHE A 149 13.52 -1.60 -11.60
CA PHE A 149 13.31 -0.90 -10.34
C PHE A 149 12.12 0.05 -10.46
N ALA A 150 11.57 0.47 -9.32
CA ALA A 150 10.61 1.55 -9.25
C ALA A 150 10.94 2.46 -8.07
N ASP A 151 10.59 3.74 -8.18
CA ASP A 151 10.58 4.64 -7.03
C ASP A 151 9.26 4.41 -6.28
N THR A 152 9.36 3.86 -5.06
CA THR A 152 8.21 3.42 -4.28
C THR A 152 7.23 4.56 -4.03
N LEU A 153 7.72 5.72 -3.58
CA LEU A 153 6.85 6.85 -3.24
C LEU A 153 6.22 7.48 -4.50
N LYS A 154 6.97 7.59 -5.61
CA LYS A 154 6.41 8.07 -6.88
C LYS A 154 5.41 7.09 -7.53
N SER A 155 5.47 5.81 -7.18
CA SER A 155 4.50 4.82 -7.69
C SER A 155 3.10 5.01 -7.11
N ILE A 156 2.98 5.54 -5.89
CA ILE A 156 1.70 5.68 -5.17
C ILE A 156 0.71 6.58 -5.93
N PRO A 157 1.04 7.84 -6.29
CA PRO A 157 0.11 8.68 -7.05
C PRO A 157 -0.27 8.07 -8.40
N MET A 158 0.64 7.35 -9.06
CA MET A 158 0.38 6.68 -10.32
C MET A 158 -0.65 5.55 -10.16
N TRP A 159 -0.50 4.68 -9.15
CA TRP A 159 -1.47 3.61 -8.86
C TRP A 159 -2.82 4.16 -8.40
N VAL A 160 -2.83 5.22 -7.60
CA VAL A 160 -4.06 5.94 -7.25
C VAL A 160 -4.74 6.47 -8.52
N GLY A 161 -3.98 7.12 -9.40
CA GLY A 161 -4.49 7.59 -10.69
C GLY A 161 -5.12 6.48 -11.51
N ARG A 162 -4.47 5.31 -11.61
CA ARG A 162 -5.04 4.14 -12.30
C ARG A 162 -6.36 3.68 -11.70
N LEU A 163 -6.46 3.64 -10.37
CA LEU A 163 -7.71 3.24 -9.70
C LEU A 163 -8.83 4.27 -9.90
N ARG A 164 -8.48 5.57 -10.02
CA ARG A 164 -9.42 6.63 -10.42
C ARG A 164 -9.89 6.47 -11.86
N ASP A 165 -8.97 6.19 -12.79
CA ASP A 165 -9.29 5.95 -14.20
C ASP A 165 -10.20 4.73 -14.37
N MET A 166 -10.00 3.70 -13.55
CA MET A 166 -10.86 2.51 -13.48
C MET A 166 -12.19 2.75 -12.73
N LYS A 167 -12.41 3.94 -12.19
CA LYS A 167 -13.55 4.29 -11.33
C LYS A 167 -13.72 3.39 -10.12
N ILE A 168 -12.64 2.84 -9.57
CA ILE A 168 -12.68 2.07 -8.32
C ILE A 168 -12.73 3.02 -7.11
N ILE A 169 -12.05 4.16 -7.23
CA ILE A 169 -12.00 5.24 -6.22
C ILE A 169 -12.22 6.59 -6.93
N ARG A 170 -12.39 7.65 -6.12
CA ARG A 170 -12.47 9.03 -6.61
C ARG A 170 -11.11 9.73 -6.64
#